data_AF-A0A1H8WSF3-F1
#
_entry.id   AF-A0A1H8WSF3-F1
#
_cell.length_a   1.000
_cell.length_b   1.000
_cell.length_c   1.000
_cell.angle_alpha   90.00
_cell.angle_beta   90.00
_cell.angle_gamma   90.00
#
_symmetry.space_group_name_H-M   'P 1'
#
loop_
_entity.id
_entity.type
_entity.pdbx_description
1 polymer ?
#
loop_
_entity_poly.entity_id
_entity_poly.type
_entity_poly.pdbx_seq_one_letter_code
_entity_poly.pdbx_strand_id
1 'polypeptide(L)'
;MQSDSQGQDRERERTRARRLEKLRFWRSACADGMPVAARYNEVSDAPPLFFFHGDWDNGGFYMARLAAELPCPVIALAPHLDPVPPTVRAMAQDRLPAILGAQPDGPYRIGGFCNGALVAYEAARLLIEQGRAVESVLLVAPPSLNARRSYRVILALAARWLAAGPDTPARRHRVVVLMGRLTKLWRLRGYSLADLRTVVARKRRLRAAARARLDPRRARAPADIAAEAAVLHRRRALLSAYEAAVHTYGPSPIPSRLVVFGTGLGAAGRPGPGYDAAYDGRAWAELCPQAVCVPVSGDHYTCIADHASDLARALRLALRAGPEVEAGAGADTGADTARRGAWFAPVVAPVPEQARLTG
;
A
#
# COMPACT_ATOMS: atom_id res chain seq x y z
N MET A 1 0.14 4.57 -46.58
CA MET A 1 0.00 3.32 -45.82
C MET A 1 0.43 3.40 -44.34
N GLN A 2 1.39 4.25 -43.94
CA GLN A 2 1.77 4.39 -42.51
C GLN A 2 0.82 5.25 -41.66
N SER A 3 -0.07 6.05 -42.25
CA SER A 3 -1.03 6.90 -41.53
C SER A 3 -2.23 6.12 -40.98
N ASP A 4 -2.66 5.05 -41.66
CA ASP A 4 -3.86 4.28 -41.28
C ASP A 4 -3.62 3.33 -40.09
N SER A 5 -2.41 2.76 -39.97
CA SER A 5 -2.08 1.93 -38.81
C SER A 5 -1.98 2.74 -37.52
N GLN A 6 -1.45 3.97 -37.59
CA GLN A 6 -1.44 4.89 -36.44
C GLN A 6 -2.84 5.36 -36.04
N GLY A 7 -3.78 5.45 -36.99
CA GLY A 7 -5.18 5.76 -36.70
C GLY A 7 -5.89 4.62 -35.97
N GLN A 8 -5.71 3.39 -36.45
CA GLN A 8 -6.31 2.19 -35.87
C GLN A 8 -5.75 1.87 -34.47
N ASP A 9 -4.44 2.05 -34.25
CA ASP A 9 -3.84 1.85 -32.92
C ASP A 9 -4.34 2.86 -31.89
N ARG A 10 -4.51 4.14 -32.29
CA ARG A 10 -5.11 5.16 -31.43
C ARG A 10 -6.56 4.84 -31.07
N GLU A 11 -7.33 4.28 -31.99
CA GLU A 11 -8.71 3.88 -31.75
C GLU A 11 -8.84 2.64 -30.84
N ARG A 12 -7.93 1.67 -31.00
CA ARG A 12 -7.81 0.51 -30.09
C ARG A 12 -7.41 0.94 -28.68
N GLU A 13 -6.44 1.83 -28.53
CA GLU A 13 -6.05 2.40 -27.23
C GLU A 13 -7.20 3.18 -26.58
N ARG A 14 -7.94 3.98 -27.35
CA ARG A 14 -9.13 4.72 -26.88
C ARG A 14 -10.21 3.77 -26.38
N THR A 15 -10.50 2.72 -27.13
CA THR A 15 -11.50 1.70 -26.77
C THR A 15 -11.10 0.93 -25.51
N ARG A 16 -9.82 0.52 -25.42
CA ARG A 16 -9.27 -0.13 -24.23
C ARG A 16 -9.37 0.78 -23.00
N ALA A 17 -9.02 2.05 -23.15
CA ALA A 17 -9.06 2.99 -22.03
C ALA A 17 -10.48 3.30 -21.56
N ARG A 18 -11.47 3.37 -22.48
CA ARG A 18 -12.89 3.52 -22.15
C ARG A 18 -13.45 2.28 -21.44
N ARG A 19 -13.05 1.07 -21.86
CA ARG A 19 -13.39 -0.18 -21.15
C ARG A 19 -12.80 -0.20 -19.75
N LEU A 20 -11.54 0.20 -19.58
CA LEU A 20 -10.89 0.27 -18.27
C LEU A 20 -11.51 1.31 -17.34
N GLU A 21 -11.97 2.44 -17.87
CA GLU A 21 -12.67 3.48 -17.11
C GLU A 21 -14.07 3.04 -16.70
N LYS A 22 -14.81 2.38 -17.61
CA LYS A 22 -16.10 1.76 -17.29
C LYS A 22 -15.94 0.65 -16.24
N LEU A 23 -14.90 -0.18 -16.36
CA LEU A 23 -14.57 -1.21 -15.35
C LEU A 23 -14.21 -0.58 -14.00
N ARG A 24 -13.42 0.50 -13.97
CA ARG A 24 -13.13 1.26 -12.74
C ARG A 24 -14.40 1.85 -12.11
N PHE A 25 -15.30 2.39 -12.93
CA PHE A 25 -16.60 2.89 -12.47
C PHE A 25 -17.43 1.80 -11.80
N TRP A 26 -17.60 0.65 -12.47
CA TRP A 26 -18.33 -0.49 -11.91
C TRP A 26 -17.67 -1.03 -10.63
N ARG A 27 -16.34 -1.13 -10.60
CA ARG A 27 -15.61 -1.63 -9.43
C ARG A 27 -15.68 -0.68 -8.24
N SER A 28 -15.64 0.64 -8.46
CA SER A 28 -15.86 1.63 -7.40
C SER A 28 -17.28 1.55 -6.85
N ALA A 29 -18.29 1.42 -7.73
CA ALA A 29 -19.68 1.28 -7.31
C ALA A 29 -19.94 -0.03 -6.55
N CYS A 30 -19.26 -1.13 -6.91
CA CYS A 30 -19.33 -2.37 -6.14
C CYS A 30 -18.64 -2.25 -4.77
N ALA A 31 -17.58 -1.45 -4.65
CA ALA A 31 -16.87 -1.26 -3.39
C ALA A 31 -17.68 -0.48 -2.35
N ASP A 32 -18.55 0.44 -2.78
CA ASP A 32 -19.41 1.26 -1.89
C ASP A 32 -20.46 0.43 -1.10
N GLY A 33 -20.69 -0.84 -1.45
CA GLY A 33 -21.65 -1.74 -0.77
C GLY A 33 -21.04 -2.95 -0.07
N MET A 34 -19.71 -3.08 -0.05
CA MET A 34 -19.05 -4.23 0.57
C MET A 34 -18.99 -4.07 2.10
N PRO A 35 -19.07 -5.18 2.87
CA PRO A 35 -18.91 -5.12 4.31
C PRO A 35 -17.50 -4.60 4.68
N VAL A 36 -17.41 -3.86 5.78
CA VAL A 36 -16.14 -3.31 6.28
C VAL A 36 -15.09 -4.40 6.49
N ALA A 37 -15.52 -5.56 7.00
CA ALA A 37 -14.69 -6.75 7.17
C ALA A 37 -15.30 -7.89 6.36
N ALA A 38 -14.53 -8.47 5.45
CA ALA A 38 -14.93 -9.61 4.63
C ALA A 38 -13.97 -10.77 4.84
N ARG A 39 -14.51 -11.97 5.08
CA ARG A 39 -13.74 -13.20 5.16
C ARG A 39 -13.55 -13.80 3.76
N TYR A 40 -12.34 -14.23 3.42
CA TYR A 40 -11.98 -14.68 2.07
C TYR A 40 -11.67 -16.17 1.93
N ASN A 41 -11.59 -16.93 3.02
CA ASN A 41 -11.37 -18.36 3.01
C ASN A 41 -12.08 -19.06 4.18
N GLU A 42 -12.19 -20.39 4.09
CA GLU A 42 -12.91 -21.20 5.09
C GLU A 42 -12.00 -21.73 6.21
N VAL A 43 -10.69 -21.46 6.16
CA VAL A 43 -9.71 -21.93 7.16
C VAL A 43 -10.06 -21.46 8.58
N SER A 44 -10.27 -22.37 9.53
CA SER A 44 -10.69 -22.05 10.91
C SER A 44 -9.62 -22.26 11.98
N ASP A 45 -8.63 -23.12 11.72
CA ASP A 45 -7.82 -23.73 12.79
C ASP A 45 -6.56 -22.92 13.16
N ALA A 46 -6.59 -21.61 12.94
CA ALA A 46 -5.51 -20.69 13.26
C ALA A 46 -6.03 -19.29 13.55
N PRO A 47 -5.30 -18.46 14.33
CA PRO A 47 -5.65 -17.06 14.50
C PRO A 47 -5.76 -16.32 13.15
N PRO A 48 -6.82 -15.52 12.94
CA PRO A 48 -7.05 -14.82 11.69
C PRO A 48 -5.98 -13.75 11.43
N LEU A 49 -5.67 -13.53 10.15
CA LEU A 49 -4.97 -12.35 9.69
C LEU A 49 -5.99 -11.28 9.30
N PHE A 50 -6.02 -10.18 10.06
CA PHE A 50 -6.78 -8.99 9.68
C PHE A 50 -5.96 -8.13 8.73
N PHE A 51 -6.42 -8.00 7.49
CA PHE A 51 -5.63 -7.38 6.41
C PHE A 51 -6.30 -6.14 5.82
N PHE A 52 -5.72 -4.96 6.05
CA PHE A 52 -6.18 -3.70 5.47
C PHE A 52 -5.74 -3.59 4.01
N HIS A 53 -6.66 -3.88 3.08
CA HIS A 53 -6.28 -4.14 1.69
C HIS A 53 -5.92 -2.87 0.89
N GLY A 54 -6.34 -1.68 1.33
CA GLY A 54 -5.89 -0.40 0.78
C GLY A 54 -6.22 -0.14 -0.70
N ASP A 55 -7.02 -0.99 -1.32
CA ASP A 55 -7.43 -0.90 -2.73
C ASP A 55 -8.77 -0.18 -2.85
N TRP A 56 -8.72 1.08 -3.27
CA TRP A 56 -9.90 1.91 -3.50
C TRP A 56 -10.66 1.56 -4.78
N ASP A 57 -9.93 1.08 -5.80
CA ASP A 57 -10.44 1.02 -7.17
C ASP A 57 -11.03 -0.36 -7.50
N ASN A 58 -10.58 -1.44 -6.84
CA ASN A 58 -11.06 -2.79 -7.11
C ASN A 58 -11.52 -3.58 -5.88
N GLY A 59 -11.78 -2.91 -4.74
CA GLY A 59 -12.38 -3.59 -3.58
C GLY A 59 -11.56 -4.74 -3.01
N GLY A 60 -10.25 -4.78 -3.28
CA GLY A 60 -9.37 -5.81 -2.74
C GLY A 60 -9.47 -7.17 -3.41
N PHE A 61 -9.83 -7.27 -4.70
CA PHE A 61 -9.90 -8.57 -5.42
C PHE A 61 -8.67 -9.48 -5.24
N TYR A 62 -7.47 -8.89 -5.08
CA TYR A 62 -6.24 -9.65 -4.85
C TYR A 62 -6.26 -10.45 -3.54
N MET A 63 -7.12 -10.08 -2.58
CA MET A 63 -7.28 -10.79 -1.31
C MET A 63 -7.76 -12.23 -1.51
N ALA A 64 -8.58 -12.49 -2.52
CA ALA A 64 -9.00 -13.86 -2.85
C ALA A 64 -7.79 -14.73 -3.23
N ARG A 65 -6.83 -14.17 -3.99
CA ARG A 65 -5.60 -14.89 -4.35
C ARG A 65 -4.72 -15.13 -3.13
N LEU A 66 -4.54 -14.13 -2.27
CA LEU A 66 -3.76 -14.29 -1.04
C LEU A 66 -4.40 -15.32 -0.10
N ALA A 67 -5.71 -15.24 0.13
CA ALA A 67 -6.43 -16.12 1.05
C ALA A 67 -6.42 -17.60 0.61
N ALA A 68 -6.34 -17.87 -0.69
CA ALA A 68 -6.21 -19.22 -1.23
C ALA A 68 -4.87 -19.89 -0.90
N GLU A 69 -3.82 -19.11 -0.62
CA GLU A 69 -2.46 -19.63 -0.38
C GLU A 69 -2.01 -19.49 1.08
N LEU A 70 -2.77 -18.77 1.91
CA LEU A 70 -2.46 -18.52 3.32
C LEU A 70 -3.05 -19.62 4.23
N PRO A 71 -2.31 -20.05 5.27
CA PRO A 71 -2.68 -21.18 6.12
C PRO A 71 -3.60 -20.78 7.29
N CYS A 72 -4.20 -19.60 7.26
CA CYS A 72 -5.04 -19.07 8.35
C CYS A 72 -6.26 -18.33 7.78
N PRO A 73 -7.29 -18.08 8.61
CA PRO A 73 -8.41 -17.25 8.19
C PRO A 73 -7.92 -15.87 7.76
N VAL A 74 -8.41 -15.38 6.62
CA VAL A 74 -8.10 -14.03 6.13
C VAL A 74 -9.35 -13.17 6.16
N ILE A 75 -9.30 -12.10 6.97
CA ILE A 75 -10.36 -11.11 7.10
C ILE A 75 -9.83 -9.79 6.53
N ALA A 76 -10.28 -9.40 5.34
CA ALA A 76 -9.84 -8.15 4.72
C ALA A 76 -10.70 -6.98 5.20
N LEU A 77 -10.03 -5.86 5.50
CA LEU A 77 -10.65 -4.62 5.97
C LEU A 77 -10.65 -3.58 4.85
N ALA A 78 -11.84 -3.06 4.55
CA ALA A 78 -12.06 -2.11 3.48
C ALA A 78 -11.53 -0.70 3.79
N PRO A 79 -10.96 0.01 2.80
CA PRO A 79 -10.64 1.42 2.95
C PRO A 79 -11.92 2.25 3.15
N HIS A 80 -11.76 3.47 3.65
CA HIS A 80 -12.86 4.44 3.73
C HIS A 80 -13.05 5.09 2.36
N LEU A 81 -14.25 5.04 1.80
CA LEU A 81 -14.53 5.63 0.48
C LEU A 81 -15.21 7.00 0.63
N ASP A 82 -16.24 7.08 1.46
CA ASP A 82 -16.90 8.34 1.83
C ASP A 82 -17.75 8.17 3.11
N PRO A 83 -17.59 8.99 4.16
CA PRO A 83 -16.52 9.96 4.37
C PRO A 83 -15.20 9.27 4.74
N VAL A 84 -14.09 9.89 4.35
CA VAL A 84 -12.74 9.47 4.72
C VAL A 84 -12.34 10.15 6.04
N PRO A 85 -12.02 9.39 7.11
CA PRO A 85 -11.55 9.99 8.36
C PRO A 85 -10.29 10.84 8.14
N PRO A 86 -10.14 11.97 8.86
CA PRO A 86 -9.11 12.96 8.56
C PRO A 86 -7.68 12.52 8.93
N THR A 87 -7.52 11.45 9.71
CA THR A 87 -6.21 10.96 10.16
C THR A 87 -6.16 9.43 10.08
N VAL A 88 -4.95 8.88 9.89
CA VAL A 88 -4.71 7.42 9.94
C VAL A 88 -5.15 6.83 11.28
N ARG A 89 -4.97 7.57 12.39
CA ARG A 89 -5.47 7.16 13.72
C ARG A 89 -6.98 7.04 13.75
N ALA A 90 -7.70 8.03 13.22
CA ALA A 90 -9.16 7.96 13.13
C ALA A 90 -9.64 6.82 12.22
N MET A 91 -8.95 6.57 11.10
CA MET A 91 -9.22 5.41 10.24
C MET A 91 -9.04 4.10 10.99
N ALA A 92 -7.96 3.95 11.75
CA ALA A 92 -7.69 2.74 12.52
C ALA A 92 -8.71 2.54 13.65
N GLN A 93 -9.02 3.60 14.41
CA GLN A 93 -10.02 3.58 15.48
C GLN A 93 -11.38 3.12 14.99
N ASP A 94 -11.82 3.63 13.84
CA ASP A 94 -13.08 3.25 13.21
C ASP A 94 -13.14 1.77 12.79
N ARG A 95 -11.99 1.14 12.49
CA ARG A 95 -11.92 -0.26 12.09
C ARG A 95 -11.73 -1.24 13.24
N LEU A 96 -11.31 -0.77 14.43
CA LEU A 96 -11.12 -1.64 15.60
C LEU A 96 -12.37 -2.43 16.00
N PRO A 97 -13.60 -1.89 16.01
CA PRO A 97 -14.79 -2.65 16.36
C PRO A 97 -14.99 -3.91 15.50
N ALA A 98 -14.65 -3.84 14.21
CA ALA A 98 -14.75 -5.00 13.31
C ALA A 98 -13.72 -6.09 13.65
N ILE A 99 -12.50 -5.68 14.04
CA ILE A 99 -11.45 -6.61 14.49
C ILE A 99 -11.86 -7.27 15.81
N LEU A 100 -12.30 -6.47 16.78
CA LEU A 100 -12.69 -6.94 18.10
C LEU A 100 -13.97 -7.80 18.08
N GLY A 101 -14.90 -7.49 17.17
CA GLY A 101 -16.11 -8.30 16.97
C GLY A 101 -15.82 -9.67 16.36
N ALA A 102 -14.82 -9.77 15.48
CA ALA A 102 -14.41 -11.03 14.87
C ALA A 102 -13.47 -11.86 15.75
N GLN A 103 -12.63 -11.20 16.56
CA GLN A 103 -11.74 -11.84 17.52
C GLN A 103 -11.70 -10.99 18.82
N PRO A 104 -12.55 -11.31 19.81
CA PRO A 104 -12.61 -10.58 21.08
C PRO A 104 -11.29 -10.62 21.87
N ASP A 105 -10.57 -11.75 21.77
CA ASP A 105 -9.35 -12.02 22.53
C ASP A 105 -8.15 -12.22 21.61
N GLY A 106 -7.02 -11.59 21.95
CA GLY A 106 -5.77 -11.75 21.20
C GLY A 106 -5.12 -13.13 21.35
N PRO A 107 -3.91 -13.33 20.80
CA PRO A 107 -3.10 -12.31 20.15
C PRO A 107 -3.56 -12.01 18.71
N TYR A 108 -3.40 -10.75 18.29
CA TYR A 108 -3.83 -10.30 16.96
C TYR A 108 -2.71 -10.41 15.93
N ARG A 109 -3.06 -10.84 14.70
CA ARG A 109 -2.20 -10.73 13.51
C ARG A 109 -2.79 -9.67 12.60
N ILE A 110 -2.06 -8.58 12.41
CA ILE A 110 -2.53 -7.42 11.67
C ILE A 110 -1.63 -7.20 10.45
N GLY A 111 -2.19 -6.94 9.28
CA GLY A 111 -1.42 -6.65 8.08
C GLY A 111 -2.09 -5.64 7.19
N GLY A 112 -1.38 -5.13 6.19
CA GLY A 112 -1.99 -4.22 5.24
C GLY A 112 -1.09 -3.88 4.06
N PHE A 113 -1.69 -3.36 3.01
CA PHE A 113 -1.01 -2.97 1.77
C PHE A 113 -1.04 -1.45 1.57
N CYS A 114 0.08 -0.85 1.15
CA CYS A 114 0.18 0.56 0.77
C CYS A 114 -0.35 1.52 1.86
N ASN A 115 -1.46 2.22 1.60
CA ASN A 115 -2.11 3.10 2.58
C ASN A 115 -2.76 2.30 3.71
N GLY A 116 -3.31 1.13 3.39
CA GLY A 116 -3.85 0.17 4.35
C GLY A 116 -2.77 -0.33 5.31
N ALA A 117 -1.51 -0.43 4.87
CA ALA A 117 -0.39 -0.79 5.75
C ALA A 117 -0.17 0.24 6.88
N LEU A 118 -0.36 1.53 6.62
CA LEU A 118 -0.27 2.56 7.66
C LEU A 118 -1.44 2.48 8.65
N VAL A 119 -2.65 2.22 8.15
CA VAL A 119 -3.83 2.03 8.99
C VAL A 119 -3.70 0.75 9.83
N ALA A 120 -3.17 -0.33 9.25
CA ALA A 120 -2.88 -1.59 9.93
C ALA A 120 -1.87 -1.41 11.06
N TYR A 121 -0.77 -0.70 10.79
CA TYR A 121 0.23 -0.38 11.80
C TYR A 121 -0.37 0.42 12.96
N GLU A 122 -1.18 1.43 12.65
CA GLU A 122 -1.86 2.24 13.66
C GLU A 122 -2.92 1.46 14.45
N ALA A 123 -3.66 0.56 13.80
CA ALA A 123 -4.60 -0.34 14.46
C ALA A 123 -3.88 -1.27 15.45
N ALA A 124 -2.76 -1.86 15.04
CA ALA A 124 -1.91 -2.65 15.94
C ALA A 124 -1.41 -1.83 17.13
N ARG A 125 -0.96 -0.58 16.89
CA ARG A 125 -0.52 0.33 17.94
C ARG A 125 -1.64 0.65 18.94
N LEU A 126 -2.86 0.90 18.46
CA LEU A 126 -4.03 1.14 19.31
C LEU A 126 -4.42 -0.09 20.13
N LEU A 127 -4.34 -1.30 19.55
CA LEU A 127 -4.56 -2.55 20.29
C LEU A 127 -3.53 -2.71 21.42
N ILE A 128 -2.25 -2.46 21.15
CA ILE A 128 -1.17 -2.49 22.15
C ILE A 128 -1.41 -1.45 23.25
N GLU A 129 -1.82 -0.23 22.91
CA GLU A 129 -2.20 0.81 23.88
C GLU A 129 -3.36 0.38 24.78
N GLN A 130 -4.26 -0.48 24.29
CA GLN A 130 -5.37 -1.06 25.04
C GLN A 130 -4.96 -2.31 25.86
N GLY A 131 -3.67 -2.63 25.95
CA GLY A 131 -3.17 -3.81 26.66
C GLY A 131 -3.41 -5.14 25.94
N ARG A 132 -3.80 -5.09 24.65
CA ARG A 132 -4.07 -6.30 23.85
C ARG A 132 -2.80 -6.81 23.19
N ALA A 133 -2.59 -8.12 23.25
CA ALA A 133 -1.43 -8.76 22.63
C ALA A 133 -1.53 -8.72 21.10
N VAL A 134 -0.48 -8.24 20.42
CA VAL A 134 -0.33 -8.30 18.96
C VAL A 134 0.86 -9.19 18.64
N GLU A 135 0.59 -10.34 18.03
CA GLU A 135 1.60 -11.36 17.68
C GLU A 135 2.52 -10.85 16.57
N SER A 136 1.92 -10.32 15.49
CA SER A 136 2.68 -9.85 14.33
C SER A 136 1.97 -8.73 13.57
N VAL A 137 2.81 -7.86 13.00
CA VAL A 137 2.40 -6.80 12.07
C VAL A 137 3.08 -7.03 10.73
N LEU A 138 2.29 -7.23 9.67
CA LEU A 138 2.74 -7.60 8.32
C LEU A 138 2.45 -6.46 7.32
N LEU A 139 3.45 -5.65 7.00
CA LEU A 139 3.29 -4.46 6.14
C LEU A 139 3.75 -4.74 4.71
N VAL A 140 2.84 -4.67 3.74
CA VAL A 140 3.16 -4.87 2.32
C VAL A 140 3.26 -3.52 1.61
N ALA A 141 4.43 -3.26 1.02
CA ALA A 141 4.77 -2.01 0.35
C ALA A 141 4.28 -0.76 1.12
N PRO A 142 4.60 -0.60 2.43
CA PRO A 142 4.22 0.59 3.15
C PRO A 142 5.05 1.79 2.68
N PRO A 143 4.50 3.02 2.67
CA PRO A 143 5.30 4.22 2.42
C PRO A 143 6.48 4.34 3.41
N SER A 144 7.71 4.25 2.91
CA SER A 144 8.93 4.35 3.73
C SER A 144 9.15 5.76 4.30
N LEU A 145 8.67 6.80 3.61
CA LEU A 145 8.91 8.19 4.02
C LEU A 145 8.38 8.49 5.43
N ASN A 146 7.19 7.97 5.76
CA ASN A 146 6.56 8.16 7.07
C ASN A 146 7.42 7.63 8.22
N ALA A 147 8.14 6.52 8.00
CA ALA A 147 9.01 5.91 9.00
C ALA A 147 10.40 6.57 9.10
N ARG A 148 10.77 7.51 8.21
CA ARG A 148 12.10 8.16 8.27
C ARG A 148 12.18 9.15 9.43
N ARG A 149 13.27 9.10 10.20
CA ARG A 149 13.50 10.01 11.34
C ARG A 149 13.39 11.49 10.95
N SER A 150 14.00 11.89 9.83
CA SER A 150 13.97 13.29 9.36
C SER A 150 12.56 13.77 9.05
N TYR A 151 11.73 12.93 8.43
CA TYR A 151 10.33 13.24 8.12
C TYR A 151 9.51 13.41 9.41
N ARG A 152 9.69 12.49 10.37
CA ARG A 152 9.02 12.58 11.69
C ARG A 152 9.43 13.82 12.48
N VAL A 153 10.70 14.25 12.40
CA VAL A 153 11.15 15.49 13.04
C VAL A 153 10.44 16.71 12.42
N ILE A 154 10.34 16.78 11.09
CA ILE A 154 9.62 17.86 10.42
C ILE A 154 8.14 17.87 10.82
N LEU A 155 7.50 16.69 10.88
CA LEU A 155 6.12 16.56 11.35
C LEU A 155 5.97 17.04 12.80
N ALA A 156 6.88 16.67 13.70
CA ALA A 156 6.84 17.09 15.09
C ALA A 156 6.97 18.62 15.23
N LEU A 157 7.84 19.25 14.44
CA LEU A 157 7.97 20.71 14.41
C LEU A 157 6.71 21.38 13.85
N ALA A 158 6.12 20.83 12.79
CA ALA A 158 4.87 21.33 12.24
C ALA A 158 3.71 21.20 13.24
N ALA A 159 3.64 20.10 13.99
CA ALA A 159 2.67 19.88 15.05
C ALA A 159 2.86 20.85 16.22
N ARG A 160 4.10 21.10 16.65
CA ARG A 160 4.42 22.12 17.67
C ARG A 160 4.02 23.51 17.22
N TRP A 161 4.30 23.86 15.96
CA TRP A 161 3.87 25.13 15.39
C TRP A 161 2.34 25.26 15.40
N LEU A 162 1.61 24.20 15.01
CA LEU A 162 0.14 24.17 15.10
C LEU A 162 -0.34 24.41 16.54
N ALA A 163 0.22 23.69 17.51
CA ALA A 163 -0.14 23.79 18.92
C ALA A 163 0.15 25.17 19.54
N ALA A 164 1.14 25.91 19.03
CA ALA A 164 1.49 27.25 19.52
C ALA A 164 0.53 28.37 19.11
N GLY A 165 -0.60 28.06 18.45
CA GLY A 165 -1.59 29.07 18.05
C GLY A 165 -2.99 28.49 17.95
N PRO A 166 -3.99 29.29 17.53
CA PRO A 166 -5.38 28.84 17.44
C PRO A 166 -5.52 27.70 16.43
N ASP A 167 -6.19 26.62 16.82
CA ASP A 167 -6.40 25.47 15.97
C ASP A 167 -7.51 25.74 14.95
N THR A 168 -7.12 26.13 13.73
CA THR A 168 -8.05 26.48 12.65
C THR A 168 -7.89 25.53 11.46
N PRO A 169 -8.98 25.24 10.71
CA PRO A 169 -8.92 24.44 9.49
C PRO A 169 -7.87 24.93 8.49
N ALA A 170 -7.72 26.25 8.37
CA ALA A 170 -6.73 26.87 7.48
C ALA A 170 -5.29 26.53 7.88
N ARG A 171 -4.97 26.51 9.19
CA ARG A 171 -3.63 26.17 9.66
C ARG A 171 -3.33 24.68 9.48
N ARG A 172 -4.29 23.80 9.81
CA ARG A 172 -4.18 22.36 9.54
C ARG A 172 -3.94 22.10 8.05
N HIS A 173 -4.67 22.79 7.18
CA HIS A 173 -4.51 22.70 5.74
C HIS A 173 -3.11 23.14 5.26
N ARG A 174 -2.53 24.20 5.84
CA ARG A 174 -1.16 24.63 5.52
C ARG A 174 -0.13 23.53 5.80
N VAL A 175 -0.28 22.82 6.91
CA VAL A 175 0.61 21.68 7.25
C VAL A 175 0.42 20.55 6.24
N VAL A 176 -0.82 20.18 5.91
CA VAL A 176 -1.10 19.18 4.86
C VAL A 176 -0.43 19.55 3.53
N VAL A 177 -0.55 20.82 3.10
CA VAL A 177 0.06 21.31 1.86
C VAL A 177 1.59 21.25 1.93
N LEU A 178 2.19 21.66 3.05
CA LEU A 178 3.63 21.60 3.27
C LEU A 178 4.14 20.15 3.20
N MET A 179 3.53 19.24 3.95
CA MET A 179 3.93 17.83 3.98
C MET A 179 3.71 17.15 2.63
N GLY A 180 2.63 17.50 1.92
CA GLY A 180 2.38 17.02 0.56
C GLY A 180 3.44 17.51 -0.45
N ARG A 181 3.91 18.75 -0.34
CA ARG A 181 5.02 19.27 -1.18
C ARG A 181 6.33 18.55 -0.88
N LEU A 182 6.65 18.37 0.40
CA LEU A 182 7.85 17.63 0.83
C LEU A 182 7.85 16.20 0.33
N THR A 183 6.71 15.50 0.45
CA THR A 183 6.56 14.13 -0.05
C THR A 183 6.73 14.06 -1.56
N LYS A 184 6.13 15.00 -2.32
CA LYS A 184 6.30 15.07 -3.77
C LYS A 184 7.75 15.33 -4.18
N LEU A 185 8.43 16.25 -3.51
CA LEU A 185 9.85 16.54 -3.77
C LEU A 185 10.72 15.32 -3.47
N TRP A 186 10.45 14.62 -2.37
CA TRP A 186 11.19 13.43 -2.00
C TRP A 186 10.99 12.29 -3.02
N ARG A 187 9.76 12.09 -3.49
CA ARG A 187 9.47 11.14 -4.58
C ARG A 187 10.23 11.48 -5.87
N LEU A 188 10.42 12.77 -6.19
CA LEU A 188 11.19 13.18 -7.37
C LEU A 188 12.67 12.84 -7.26
N ARG A 189 13.24 12.81 -6.06
CA ARG A 189 14.66 12.41 -5.84
C ARG A 189 14.92 10.94 -6.23
N GLY A 190 13.90 10.09 -6.25
CA GLY A 190 14.01 8.70 -6.69
C GLY A 190 14.09 8.52 -8.22
N TYR A 191 13.72 9.54 -9.01
CA TYR A 191 13.74 9.46 -10.47
C TYR A 191 15.13 9.82 -11.03
N SER A 192 15.63 9.02 -11.97
CA SER A 192 16.72 9.49 -12.84
C SER A 192 16.20 10.57 -13.80
N LEU A 193 17.10 11.37 -14.39
CA LEU A 193 16.71 12.36 -15.41
C LEU A 193 16.02 11.70 -16.61
N ALA A 194 16.41 10.46 -16.96
CA ALA A 194 15.76 9.68 -18.01
C ALA A 194 14.32 9.30 -17.60
N ASP A 195 14.12 8.80 -16.38
CA ASP A 195 12.79 8.42 -15.89
C ASP A 195 11.87 9.63 -15.76
N LEU A 196 12.40 10.78 -15.35
CA LEU A 196 11.64 12.02 -15.26
C LEU A 196 11.14 12.46 -16.64
N ARG A 197 11.98 12.34 -17.69
CA ARG A 197 11.56 12.59 -19.08
C ARG A 197 10.44 11.64 -19.50
N THR A 198 10.53 10.36 -19.16
CA THR A 198 9.50 9.34 -19.46
C THR A 198 8.18 9.66 -18.75
N VAL A 199 8.21 10.02 -17.47
CA VAL A 199 7.01 10.42 -16.71
C VAL A 199 6.39 11.69 -17.27
N VAL A 200 7.20 12.71 -17.57
CA VAL A 200 6.71 13.95 -18.17
C VAL A 200 6.10 13.70 -19.55
N ALA A 201 6.74 12.89 -20.38
CA ALA A 201 6.23 12.49 -21.68
C ALA A 201 4.90 11.73 -21.56
N ARG A 202 4.80 10.75 -20.65
CA ARG A 202 3.55 10.02 -20.36
C ARG A 202 2.45 10.96 -19.89
N LYS A 203 2.76 11.89 -18.97
CA LYS A 203 1.78 12.87 -18.45
C LYS A 203 1.30 13.82 -19.56
N ARG A 204 2.19 14.25 -20.45
CA ARG A 204 1.83 15.04 -21.65
C ARG A 204 0.94 14.22 -22.60
N ARG A 205 1.27 12.96 -22.88
CA ARG A 205 0.45 12.04 -23.70
C ARG A 205 -0.94 11.82 -23.10
N LEU A 206 -1.05 11.55 -21.80
CA LEU A 206 -2.33 11.37 -21.10
C LEU A 206 -3.17 12.64 -21.12
N ARG A 207 -2.57 13.83 -20.92
CA ARG A 207 -3.28 15.11 -21.04
C ARG A 207 -3.74 15.39 -22.46
N ALA A 208 -2.91 15.11 -23.46
CA ALA A 208 -3.29 15.24 -24.86
C ALA A 208 -4.41 14.25 -25.24
N ALA A 209 -4.35 13.01 -24.75
CA ALA A 209 -5.40 12.02 -24.94
C ALA A 209 -6.70 12.43 -24.23
N ALA A 210 -6.64 12.97 -23.00
CA ALA A 210 -7.80 13.50 -22.29
C ALA A 210 -8.44 14.69 -23.03
N ARG A 211 -7.62 15.60 -23.57
CA ARG A 211 -8.09 16.70 -24.43
C ARG A 211 -8.68 16.20 -25.75
N ALA A 212 -8.09 15.18 -26.35
CA ALA A 212 -8.59 14.56 -27.58
C ALA A 212 -9.85 13.69 -27.38
N ARG A 213 -10.16 13.28 -26.14
CA ARG A 213 -11.44 12.64 -25.76
C ARG A 213 -12.59 13.64 -25.70
N LEU A 214 -12.30 14.94 -25.67
CA LEU A 214 -13.25 16.05 -25.83
C LEU A 214 -13.48 16.34 -27.32
N ASP A 215 -13.58 15.30 -28.16
CA ASP A 215 -13.86 15.43 -29.58
C ASP A 215 -15.22 16.15 -29.77
N PRO A 216 -15.25 17.37 -30.36
CA PRO A 216 -16.48 18.14 -30.55
C PRO A 216 -17.53 17.43 -31.41
N ARG A 217 -17.13 16.42 -32.20
CA ARG A 217 -18.01 15.70 -33.14
C ARG A 217 -18.83 14.58 -32.49
N ARG A 218 -18.58 14.27 -31.21
CA ARG A 218 -19.42 13.39 -30.40
C ARG A 218 -20.04 14.20 -29.28
N ALA A 219 -21.15 14.88 -29.57
CA ALA A 219 -21.98 15.50 -28.53
C ALA A 219 -22.36 14.42 -27.50
N ARG A 220 -21.73 14.45 -26.33
CA ARG A 220 -22.16 13.62 -25.19
C ARG A 220 -23.37 14.30 -24.57
N ALA A 221 -24.33 13.51 -24.11
CA ALA A 221 -25.47 14.05 -23.37
C ALA A 221 -24.93 14.85 -22.16
N PRO A 222 -25.47 16.03 -21.84
CA PRO A 222 -25.06 16.81 -20.67
C PRO A 222 -25.07 16.00 -19.36
N ALA A 223 -26.01 15.06 -19.24
CA ALA A 223 -26.11 14.14 -18.11
C ALA A 223 -24.88 13.22 -17.97
N ASP A 224 -24.36 12.67 -19.08
CA ASP A 224 -23.18 11.79 -19.05
C ASP A 224 -21.92 12.58 -18.64
N ILE A 225 -21.79 13.81 -19.10
CA ILE A 225 -20.68 14.71 -18.75
C ILE A 225 -20.74 15.03 -17.24
N ALA A 226 -21.92 15.37 -16.74
CA ALA A 226 -22.13 15.67 -15.32
C ALA A 226 -21.83 14.44 -14.45
N ALA A 227 -22.27 13.25 -14.85
CA ALA A 227 -22.00 12.01 -14.14
C ALA A 227 -20.50 11.68 -14.09
N GLU A 228 -19.79 11.79 -15.22
CA GLU A 228 -18.33 11.60 -15.28
C GLU A 228 -17.59 12.63 -14.41
N ALA A 229 -18.00 13.91 -14.47
CA ALA A 229 -17.44 14.97 -13.63
C ALA A 229 -17.64 14.70 -12.13
N ALA A 230 -18.82 14.21 -11.73
CA ALA A 230 -19.11 13.85 -10.35
C ALA A 230 -18.25 12.68 -9.86
N VAL A 231 -18.00 11.68 -10.70
CA VAL A 231 -17.11 10.55 -10.37
C VAL A 231 -15.66 11.02 -10.23
N LEU A 232 -15.17 11.85 -11.17
CA LEU A 232 -13.82 12.42 -11.09
C LEU A 232 -13.65 13.32 -9.86
N HIS A 233 -14.68 14.09 -9.52
CA HIS A 233 -14.70 14.92 -8.31
C HIS A 233 -14.61 14.06 -7.04
N ARG A 234 -15.46 13.03 -6.91
CA ARG A 234 -15.42 12.07 -5.78
C ARG A 234 -14.05 11.39 -5.66
N ARG A 235 -13.51 10.88 -6.77
CA ARG A 235 -12.17 10.26 -6.79
C ARG A 235 -11.08 11.24 -6.38
N ARG A 236 -11.15 12.50 -6.83
CA ARG A 236 -10.19 13.54 -6.44
C ARG A 236 -10.32 13.88 -4.96
N ALA A 237 -11.53 13.95 -4.42
CA ALA A 237 -11.78 14.19 -3.00
C ALA A 237 -11.21 13.04 -2.15
N LEU A 238 -11.50 11.79 -2.51
CA LEU A 238 -10.95 10.58 -1.87
C LEU A 238 -9.42 10.60 -1.83
N LEU A 239 -8.77 10.79 -2.98
CA LEU A 239 -7.31 10.87 -3.08
C LEU A 239 -6.75 12.01 -2.23
N SER A 240 -7.41 13.17 -2.23
CA SER A 240 -6.96 14.33 -1.46
C SER A 240 -7.08 14.08 0.06
N ALA A 241 -8.13 13.39 0.49
CA ALA A 241 -8.34 13.03 1.90
C ALA A 241 -7.30 12.01 2.37
N TYR A 242 -7.02 10.96 1.59
CA TYR A 242 -5.94 10.02 1.89
C TYR A 242 -4.56 10.67 1.84
N GLU A 243 -4.27 11.52 0.85
CA GLU A 243 -3.02 12.28 0.81
C GLU A 243 -2.87 13.14 2.07
N ALA A 244 -3.94 13.80 2.53
CA ALA A 244 -3.90 14.57 3.76
C ALA A 244 -3.57 13.69 4.97
N ALA A 245 -4.35 12.61 5.19
CA ALA A 245 -4.18 11.71 6.32
C ALA A 245 -2.79 11.05 6.34
N VAL A 246 -2.33 10.53 5.19
CA VAL A 246 -1.06 9.81 5.05
C VAL A 246 0.14 10.75 5.17
N HIS A 247 0.12 11.92 4.51
CA HIS A 247 1.26 12.83 4.58
C HIS A 247 1.46 13.41 5.98
N THR A 248 0.41 13.54 6.79
CA THR A 248 0.52 14.02 8.18
C THR A 248 0.67 12.90 9.21
N TYR A 249 0.84 11.65 8.77
CA TYR A 249 1.02 10.52 9.68
C TYR A 249 2.50 10.27 10.01
N GLY A 250 2.84 10.30 11.30
CA GLY A 250 4.16 9.95 11.81
C GLY A 250 4.04 8.78 12.81
N PRO A 251 4.36 7.54 12.42
CA PRO A 251 4.23 6.38 13.30
C PRO A 251 5.23 6.44 14.47
N SER A 252 4.77 6.01 15.65
CA SER A 252 5.60 5.67 16.80
C SER A 252 6.02 4.21 16.75
N PRO A 253 7.16 3.81 17.35
CA PRO A 253 7.59 2.42 17.35
C PRO A 253 6.61 1.53 18.14
N ILE A 254 6.50 0.27 17.74
CA ILE A 254 5.75 -0.77 18.45
C ILE A 254 6.72 -1.85 18.96
N PRO A 255 6.41 -2.54 20.08
CA PRO A 255 7.24 -3.63 20.59
C PRO A 255 7.02 -4.97 19.85
N SER A 256 5.88 -5.15 19.18
CA SER A 256 5.51 -6.39 18.49
C SER A 256 6.43 -6.73 17.31
N ARG A 257 6.42 -8.00 16.93
CA ARG A 257 7.09 -8.50 15.72
C ARG A 257 6.56 -7.75 14.50
N LEU A 258 7.47 -7.14 13.74
CA LEU A 258 7.15 -6.37 12.54
C LEU A 258 7.87 -6.99 11.34
N VAL A 259 7.12 -7.34 10.30
CA VAL A 259 7.67 -7.81 9.01
C VAL A 259 7.23 -6.85 7.92
N VAL A 260 8.18 -6.36 7.13
CA VAL A 260 7.94 -5.36 6.09
C VAL A 260 8.33 -5.94 4.73
N PHE A 261 7.35 -6.14 3.87
CA PHE A 261 7.52 -6.63 2.51
C PHE A 261 7.74 -5.46 1.55
N GLY A 262 8.97 -5.22 1.13
CA GLY A 262 9.34 -4.07 0.29
C GLY A 262 9.46 -4.42 -1.20
N THR A 263 8.94 -3.55 -2.08
CA THR A 263 9.00 -3.71 -3.56
C THR A 263 10.17 -2.93 -4.17
N GLY A 264 10.57 -1.83 -3.52
CA GLY A 264 11.55 -0.87 -4.03
C GLY A 264 13.01 -1.30 -4.05
N LEU A 265 13.33 -2.59 -4.14
CA LEU A 265 14.70 -3.11 -4.12
C LEU A 265 14.98 -3.94 -5.38
N GLY A 266 16.04 -3.61 -6.10
CA GLY A 266 16.54 -4.44 -7.20
C GLY A 266 17.19 -5.74 -6.68
N ALA A 267 17.51 -6.66 -7.59
CA ALA A 267 18.10 -7.97 -7.26
C ALA A 267 19.38 -7.90 -6.40
N ALA A 268 20.15 -6.81 -6.50
CA ALA A 268 21.34 -6.55 -5.68
C ALA A 268 21.03 -5.90 -4.31
N GLY A 269 19.77 -5.85 -3.89
CA GLY A 269 19.32 -5.19 -2.66
C GLY A 269 19.42 -3.66 -2.67
N ARG A 270 19.71 -3.03 -3.81
CA ARG A 270 19.82 -1.57 -3.94
C ARG A 270 18.44 -0.95 -4.22
N PRO A 271 18.15 0.29 -3.76
CA PRO A 271 16.89 0.96 -4.10
C PRO A 271 16.67 0.99 -5.61
N GLY A 272 15.51 0.48 -6.05
CA GLY A 272 15.07 0.55 -7.44
C GLY A 272 14.81 2.00 -7.86
N PRO A 273 14.94 2.36 -9.14
CA PRO A 273 14.66 3.72 -9.60
C PRO A 273 13.16 4.05 -9.55
N GLY A 274 12.84 5.34 -9.48
CA GLY A 274 11.50 5.88 -9.71
C GLY A 274 10.54 5.79 -8.53
N TYR A 275 9.26 5.53 -8.83
CA TYR A 275 8.16 5.55 -7.87
C TYR A 275 8.33 4.53 -6.74
N ASP A 276 8.91 3.38 -7.07
CA ASP A 276 8.93 2.21 -6.20
C ASP A 276 9.97 2.31 -5.06
N ALA A 277 10.99 3.16 -5.23
CA ALA A 277 11.96 3.50 -4.18
C ALA A 277 11.32 3.98 -2.87
N ALA A 278 10.09 4.49 -2.95
CA ALA A 278 9.33 4.96 -1.80
C ALA A 278 8.75 3.83 -0.92
N TYR A 279 8.90 2.57 -1.34
CA TYR A 279 8.26 1.39 -0.73
C TYR A 279 9.27 0.27 -0.42
N ASP A 280 10.54 0.63 -0.24
CA ASP A 280 11.66 -0.29 0.04
C ASP A 280 11.66 -0.91 1.44
N GLY A 281 10.81 -0.43 2.35
CA GLY A 281 10.70 -0.91 3.73
C GLY A 281 11.82 -0.48 4.70
N ARG A 282 12.99 -0.02 4.21
CA ARG A 282 14.20 0.22 5.03
C ARG A 282 13.99 1.15 6.21
N ALA A 283 13.25 2.24 6.00
CA ALA A 283 12.99 3.23 7.04
C ALA A 283 12.19 2.67 8.23
N TRP A 284 11.48 1.55 8.04
CA TRP A 284 10.75 0.88 9.11
C TRP A 284 11.68 0.14 10.07
N ALA A 285 12.81 -0.38 9.60
CA ALA A 285 13.85 -0.94 10.47
C ALA A 285 14.58 0.16 11.27
N GLU A 286 14.65 1.39 10.75
CA GLU A 286 15.13 2.54 11.54
C GLU A 286 14.16 2.95 12.65
N LEU A 287 12.84 2.78 12.43
CA LEU A 287 11.80 3.07 13.40
C LEU A 287 11.70 1.98 14.47
N CYS A 288 11.65 0.72 14.04
CA CYS A 288 11.53 -0.48 14.86
C CYS A 288 12.74 -1.36 14.59
N PRO A 289 13.80 -1.34 15.43
CA PRO A 289 15.02 -2.12 15.19
C PRO A 289 14.83 -3.63 15.06
N GLN A 290 13.71 -4.16 15.59
CA GLN A 290 13.32 -5.57 15.47
C GLN A 290 12.59 -5.89 14.15
N ALA A 291 12.36 -4.91 13.27
CA ALA A 291 11.64 -5.13 12.02
C ALA A 291 12.45 -5.98 11.04
N VAL A 292 11.82 -7.02 10.50
CA VAL A 292 12.39 -7.85 9.44
C VAL A 292 11.93 -7.31 8.09
N CYS A 293 12.87 -6.87 7.25
CA CYS A 293 12.56 -6.41 5.89
C CYS A 293 12.75 -7.56 4.89
N VAL A 294 11.71 -7.88 4.14
CA VAL A 294 11.67 -8.96 3.15
C VAL A 294 11.44 -8.33 1.76
N PRO A 295 12.38 -8.40 0.81
CA PRO A 295 12.11 -7.97 -0.55
C PRO A 295 11.10 -8.92 -1.22
N VAL A 296 10.14 -8.38 -1.96
CA VAL A 296 9.15 -9.17 -2.73
C VAL A 296 9.23 -8.85 -4.22
N SER A 297 8.86 -9.82 -5.05
CA SER A 297 8.81 -9.68 -6.50
C SER A 297 7.81 -8.60 -6.93
N GLY A 298 8.16 -7.86 -7.98
CA GLY A 298 7.30 -6.82 -8.56
C GLY A 298 7.50 -5.43 -7.95
N ASP A 299 6.81 -4.46 -8.52
CA ASP A 299 6.71 -3.10 -8.01
C ASP A 299 5.50 -2.93 -7.09
N HIS A 300 5.33 -1.72 -6.57
CA HIS A 300 4.22 -1.32 -5.70
C HIS A 300 2.84 -1.82 -6.15
N TYR A 301 2.58 -1.91 -7.46
CA TYR A 301 1.30 -2.36 -8.01
C TYR A 301 1.35 -3.82 -8.45
N THR A 302 2.45 -4.27 -9.06
CA THR A 302 2.52 -5.63 -9.60
C THR A 302 2.75 -6.69 -8.51
N CYS A 303 3.21 -6.30 -7.31
CA CYS A 303 3.41 -7.24 -6.20
C CYS A 303 2.11 -7.90 -5.70
N ILE A 304 0.98 -7.18 -5.74
CA ILE A 304 -0.35 -7.69 -5.38
C ILE A 304 -1.12 -8.25 -6.58
N ALA A 305 -0.61 -8.05 -7.79
CA ALA A 305 -1.24 -8.51 -9.02
C ALA A 305 -0.45 -9.68 -9.61
N ASP A 306 0.51 -9.38 -10.48
CA ASP A 306 1.28 -10.36 -11.25
C ASP A 306 2.14 -11.28 -10.34
N HIS A 307 2.54 -10.80 -9.16
CA HIS A 307 3.39 -11.52 -8.22
C HIS A 307 2.68 -11.92 -6.91
N ALA A 308 1.34 -11.93 -6.91
CA ALA A 308 0.55 -12.22 -5.70
C ALA A 308 0.91 -13.56 -5.04
N SER A 309 1.28 -14.58 -5.82
CA SER A 309 1.69 -15.90 -5.29
C SER A 309 3.03 -15.86 -4.55
N ASP A 310 4.00 -15.08 -5.06
CA ASP A 310 5.27 -14.89 -4.37
C ASP A 310 5.07 -14.11 -3.07
N LEU A 311 4.20 -13.08 -3.10
CA LEU A 311 3.80 -12.35 -1.91
C LEU A 311 3.09 -13.26 -0.89
N ALA A 312 2.16 -14.12 -1.32
CA ALA A 312 1.47 -15.06 -0.45
C ALA A 312 2.44 -16.05 0.20
N ARG A 313 3.43 -16.54 -0.57
CA ARG A 313 4.51 -17.39 -0.03
C ARG A 313 5.31 -16.66 1.05
N ALA A 314 5.68 -15.40 0.82
CA ALA A 314 6.42 -14.60 1.79
C ALA A 314 5.60 -14.34 3.06
N LEU A 315 4.32 -14.00 2.93
CA LEU A 315 3.39 -13.84 4.05
C LEU A 315 3.23 -15.15 4.85
N ARG A 316 3.09 -16.28 4.16
CA ARG A 316 2.98 -17.61 4.79
C ARG A 316 4.23 -17.95 5.61
N LEU A 317 5.42 -17.65 5.11
CA LEU A 317 6.67 -17.86 5.85
C LEU A 317 6.74 -16.95 7.08
N ALA A 318 6.36 -15.68 6.94
CA ALA A 318 6.34 -14.73 8.05
C ALA A 318 5.36 -15.13 9.17
N LEU A 319 4.23 -15.75 8.82
CA LEU A 319 3.23 -16.26 9.78
C LEU A 319 3.69 -17.53 10.51
N ARG A 320 4.59 -18.34 9.92
CA ARG A 320 5.11 -19.58 10.53
C ARG A 320 6.25 -19.33 11.50
N ALA A 321 7.04 -18.29 11.28
CA ALA A 321 8.13 -17.91 12.16
C ALA A 321 7.55 -17.26 13.42
N GLY A 322 7.02 -18.07 14.34
CA GLY A 322 6.70 -17.63 15.70
C GLY A 322 7.97 -17.31 16.50
N PRO A 323 7.85 -16.72 17.71
CA PRO A 323 8.98 -16.38 18.56
C PRO A 323 9.87 -17.57 18.97
N GLU A 324 9.36 -18.81 18.92
CA GLU A 324 10.08 -20.00 19.39
C GLU A 324 11.14 -20.56 18.43
N VAL A 325 11.05 -20.26 17.12
CA VAL A 325 12.02 -20.79 16.13
C VAL A 325 13.40 -20.13 16.27
N GLU A 326 13.48 -18.95 16.89
CA GLU A 326 14.76 -18.28 17.17
C GLU A 326 15.46 -18.78 18.45
N ALA A 327 14.75 -19.48 19.34
CA ALA A 327 15.30 -19.97 20.61
C ALA A 327 15.87 -21.40 20.54
N GLY A 328 15.48 -22.20 19.53
CA GLY A 328 15.85 -23.62 19.43
C GLY A 328 17.08 -23.94 18.57
N ALA A 329 17.70 -22.96 17.91
CA ALA A 329 18.80 -23.18 16.96
C ALA A 329 20.19 -22.77 17.48
N GLY A 330 20.34 -22.59 18.81
CA GLY A 330 21.55 -22.03 19.42
C GLY A 330 22.06 -22.85 20.61
N ALA A 331 22.23 -24.15 20.45
CA ALA A 331 22.92 -24.98 21.43
C ALA A 331 23.76 -26.07 20.73
N ASP A 332 24.72 -25.66 19.89
CA ASP A 332 26.07 -26.24 19.92
C ASP A 332 27.03 -25.40 19.06
N THR A 333 28.29 -25.36 19.51
CA THR A 333 29.49 -24.73 18.92
C THR A 333 29.61 -23.22 19.05
N GLY A 334 30.55 -22.82 19.90
CA GLY A 334 30.86 -21.45 20.24
C GLY A 334 31.75 -20.72 19.24
N ALA A 335 31.82 -19.42 19.48
CA ALA A 335 32.71 -18.41 18.90
C ALA A 335 32.51 -18.12 17.39
N ASP A 336 31.66 -17.15 17.08
CA ASP A 336 32.12 -15.80 16.71
C ASP A 336 30.93 -14.82 16.57
N THR A 337 31.21 -13.59 16.92
CA THR A 337 30.44 -12.36 17.06
C THR A 337 29.28 -12.06 16.07
N ALA A 338 28.16 -11.61 16.67
CA ALA A 338 27.18 -10.62 16.18
C ALA A 338 26.82 -10.57 14.68
N ARG A 339 25.61 -11.07 14.33
CA ARG A 339 24.85 -10.58 13.16
C ARG A 339 23.45 -10.09 13.55
N ARG A 340 23.40 -8.80 13.93
CA ARG A 340 22.18 -7.97 13.87
C ARG A 340 21.98 -7.55 12.40
N GLY A 341 20.74 -7.66 11.89
CA GLY A 341 20.37 -7.16 10.54
C GLY A 341 20.51 -8.18 9.40
N ALA A 342 20.07 -9.43 9.61
CA ALA A 342 20.06 -10.43 8.56
C ALA A 342 19.01 -10.09 7.48
N TRP A 343 19.49 -9.64 6.32
CA TRP A 343 18.75 -9.63 5.07
C TRP A 343 18.58 -11.07 4.61
N PHE A 344 17.36 -11.59 4.52
CA PHE A 344 17.13 -12.83 3.80
C PHE A 344 17.39 -12.58 2.31
N ALA A 345 18.25 -13.40 1.72
CA ALA A 345 18.52 -13.39 0.28
C ALA A 345 17.19 -13.53 -0.50
N PRO A 346 17.09 -12.95 -1.72
CA PRO A 346 15.89 -13.08 -2.52
C PRO A 346 15.61 -14.56 -2.77
N VAL A 347 14.38 -15.00 -2.51
CA VAL A 347 13.91 -16.36 -2.87
C VAL A 347 13.68 -16.39 -4.38
N VAL A 348 14.78 -16.36 -5.14
CA VAL A 348 14.76 -16.63 -6.58
C VAL A 348 14.96 -18.14 -6.71
N ALA A 349 13.87 -18.86 -6.89
CA ALA A 349 13.97 -20.21 -7.43
C ALA A 349 14.26 -20.12 -8.94
N PRO A 350 15.09 -21.01 -9.51
CA PRO A 350 15.29 -21.07 -10.95
C PRO A 350 13.95 -21.35 -11.64
N VAL A 351 13.73 -20.67 -12.77
CA VAL A 351 12.60 -20.93 -13.66
C VAL A 351 12.64 -22.41 -14.05
N PRO A 352 11.57 -23.20 -13.83
CA PRO A 352 11.50 -24.57 -14.32
C PRO A 352 11.75 -24.58 -15.83
N GLU A 353 12.63 -25.47 -16.28
CA GLU A 353 13.04 -25.57 -17.69
C GLU A 353 11.86 -25.74 -18.67
N GLN A 354 10.71 -26.18 -18.15
CA GLN A 354 9.43 -26.35 -18.85
C GLN A 354 8.69 -25.03 -19.16
N ALA A 355 9.15 -23.87 -18.68
CA ALA A 355 8.55 -22.56 -18.96
C ALA A 355 9.32 -21.72 -20.00
N ARG A 356 10.33 -22.30 -20.69
CA ARG A 356 10.90 -21.67 -21.89
C ARG A 356 9.97 -21.95 -23.07
N LEU A 357 9.21 -20.94 -23.49
CA LEU A 357 8.58 -20.97 -24.81
C LEU A 357 9.70 -21.07 -25.85
N THR A 358 9.81 -22.22 -26.50
CA THR A 358 10.61 -22.44 -27.70
C THR A 358 9.87 -21.85 -28.89
N GLY A 359 10.54 -20.95 -29.63
CA GLY A 359 10.07 -20.41 -30.92
C GLY A 359 9.81 -18.93 -30.90
#